data_AF-A0A1V6PPF8-F1
#
_entry.id   AF-A0A1V6PPF8-F1
#
_cell.length_a   1.000
_cell.length_b   1.000
_cell.length_c   1.000
_cell.angle_alpha   90.00
_cell.angle_beta   90.00
_cell.angle_gamma   90.00
#
_symmetry.space_group_name_H-M   'P 1'
#
loop_
_entity.id
_entity.type
_entity.pdbx_description
1 polymer ?
#
loop_
_entity_poly.entity_id
_entity_poly.type
_entity_poly.pdbx_seq_one_letter_code
_entity_poly.pdbx_strand_id
1 'polypeptide(L)'
;MPLTDYFALLRPNGTFIQLGVPDGGALSVPIPTLVHRGIKLAGSIVGSPGEIREMLKLAAEKKIQPWIEERSMSDANQAIVDMEAGRPRYRYVLVNEKHL
;
A
#
# COMPACT_ATOMS: atom_id res chain seq x y z
N MET A 1 -8.25 5.03 12.62
CA MET A 1 -7.95 5.79 11.39
C MET A 1 -9.01 6.89 11.21
N PRO A 2 -8.64 8.14 10.90
CA PRO A 2 -9.60 9.25 10.77
C PRO A 2 -10.31 9.26 9.40
N LEU A 3 -11.24 8.31 9.17
CA LEU A 3 -11.93 8.16 7.87
C LEU A 3 -12.73 9.39 7.46
N THR A 4 -13.39 10.06 8.40
CA THR A 4 -14.19 11.26 8.12
C THR A 4 -13.35 12.36 7.49
N ASP A 5 -12.11 12.54 7.97
CA ASP A 5 -11.18 13.55 7.46
C ASP A 5 -10.74 13.20 6.03
N TYR A 6 -10.49 11.92 5.75
CA TYR A 6 -10.15 11.46 4.40
C TYR A 6 -11.31 11.62 3.43
N PHE A 7 -12.53 11.33 3.88
CA PHE A 7 -13.75 11.51 3.08
C PHE A 7 -14.04 12.98 2.76
N ALA A 8 -13.65 13.90 3.65
CA ALA A 8 -13.78 15.33 3.40
C ALA A 8 -12.93 15.80 2.20
N LEU A 9 -11.79 15.14 1.94
CA LEU A 9 -10.88 15.41 0.82
C LEU A 9 -11.42 14.92 -0.53
N LEU A 10 -12.39 14.01 -0.55
CA LEU A 10 -12.98 13.50 -1.79
C LEU A 10 -13.91 14.53 -2.42
N ARG A 11 -13.86 14.66 -3.74
CA ARG A 11 -14.93 15.34 -4.49
C ARG A 11 -16.27 14.61 -4.28
N PRO A 12 -17.42 15.30 -4.46
CA PRO A 12 -18.72 14.62 -4.47
C PRO A 12 -18.72 13.43 -5.43
N ASN A 13 -19.31 12.30 -5.02
CA ASN A 13 -19.31 11.02 -5.73
C ASN A 13 -17.93 10.35 -5.90
N GLY A 14 -16.92 10.80 -5.16
CA GLY A 14 -15.57 10.25 -5.18
C GLY A 14 -15.46 8.85 -4.58
N THR A 15 -14.37 8.16 -4.90
CA THR A 15 -14.09 6.80 -4.44
C THR A 15 -12.91 6.77 -3.48
N PHE A 16 -13.10 6.19 -2.31
CA PHE A 16 -12.04 5.81 -1.39
C PHE A 16 -11.66 4.35 -1.61
N ILE A 17 -10.39 4.07 -1.91
CA ILE A 17 -9.85 2.71 -2.08
C ILE A 17 -9.05 2.32 -0.85
N GLN A 18 -9.58 1.39 -0.06
CA GLN A 18 -8.89 0.82 1.10
C GLN A 18 -7.92 -0.28 0.64
N LEU A 19 -6.62 -0.04 0.84
CA LEU A 19 -5.56 -1.02 0.54
C LEU A 19 -4.98 -1.67 1.80
N GLY A 20 -4.90 -0.91 2.90
CA GLY A 20 -4.38 -1.42 4.16
C GLY A 20 -5.41 -2.28 4.90
N VAL A 21 -4.94 -3.23 5.69
CA VAL A 21 -5.78 -4.01 6.61
C VAL A 21 -5.38 -3.64 8.03
N PRO A 22 -6.11 -2.75 8.72
CA PRO A 22 -5.77 -2.38 10.08
C PRO A 22 -6.05 -3.54 11.05
N ASP A 23 -5.32 -3.54 12.16
CA ASP A 23 -5.55 -4.49 13.25
C ASP A 23 -7.01 -4.43 13.72
N GLY A 24 -7.60 -5.60 13.99
CA GLY A 24 -9.02 -5.74 14.35
C GLY A 24 -9.98 -5.91 13.16
N GLY A 25 -9.53 -5.70 11.92
CA GLY A 25 -10.24 -6.13 10.71
C GLY A 25 -11.56 -5.40 10.38
N ALA A 26 -11.88 -4.30 11.07
CA ALA A 26 -13.11 -3.54 10.88
C ALA A 26 -12.86 -2.06 10.58
N LEU A 27 -13.73 -1.46 9.77
CA LEU A 27 -13.74 -0.04 9.43
C LEU A 27 -15.06 0.57 9.91
N SER A 28 -14.98 1.61 10.74
CA SER A 28 -16.16 2.39 11.17
C SER A 28 -16.41 3.52 10.18
N VAL A 29 -17.51 3.43 9.42
CA VAL A 29 -17.82 4.35 8.32
C VAL A 29 -18.94 5.32 8.76
N PRO A 30 -18.74 6.65 8.72
CA PRO A 30 -19.77 7.62 9.05
C PRO A 30 -20.86 7.66 7.96
N ILE A 31 -21.97 6.95 8.19
CA ILE A 31 -23.07 6.79 7.23
C ILE A 31 -23.62 8.13 6.69
N PRO A 32 -23.84 9.18 7.50
CA PRO A 32 -24.32 10.45 6.95
C PRO A 32 -23.34 11.05 5.93
N THR A 33 -22.03 10.99 6.21
CA THR A 33 -21.02 11.51 5.27
C THR A 33 -21.01 10.71 3.96
N LEU A 34 -21.16 9.38 4.06
CA LEU A 34 -21.25 8.49 2.91
C LEU A 34 -22.44 8.85 2.00
N VAL A 35 -23.63 8.99 2.59
CA VAL A 35 -24.89 9.25 1.86
C VAL A 35 -24.92 10.66 1.28
N HIS A 36 -24.65 11.68 2.08
CA HIS A 36 -24.79 13.08 1.65
C HIS A 36 -23.78 13.46 0.56
N ARG A 37 -22.60 12.83 0.54
CA ARG A 37 -21.56 13.11 -0.47
C ARG A 37 -21.50 12.08 -1.59
N GLY A 38 -22.30 11.02 -1.53
CA GLY A 38 -22.30 9.94 -2.52
C GLY A 38 -20.97 9.17 -2.57
N ILE A 39 -20.25 9.06 -1.46
CA ILE A 39 -18.91 8.45 -1.45
C ILE A 39 -19.01 6.95 -1.74
N LYS A 40 -18.09 6.44 -2.55
CA LYS A 40 -17.90 5.01 -2.82
C LYS A 40 -16.74 4.49 -1.98
N LEU A 41 -16.95 3.38 -1.29
CA LEU A 41 -15.90 2.68 -0.55
C LEU A 41 -15.63 1.35 -1.25
N ALA A 42 -14.38 1.12 -1.65
CA ALA A 42 -13.96 -0.12 -2.30
C ALA A 42 -12.64 -0.63 -1.68
N GLY A 43 -12.42 -1.94 -1.75
CA GLY A 43 -11.14 -2.56 -1.44
C GLY A 43 -10.43 -3.01 -2.72
N SER A 44 -9.12 -3.16 -2.67
CA SER A 44 -8.34 -3.79 -3.72
C SER A 44 -7.15 -4.53 -3.11
N ILE A 45 -6.90 -5.74 -3.59
CA ILE A 45 -5.76 -6.56 -3.18
C ILE A 45 -5.15 -7.20 -4.41
N VAL A 46 -3.96 -6.72 -4.78
CA VAL A 46 -3.17 -7.15 -5.95
C VAL A 46 -3.91 -7.12 -7.30
N GLY A 47 -3.16 -7.07 -8.40
CA GLY A 47 -3.70 -7.16 -9.76
C GLY A 47 -3.63 -8.59 -10.31
N SER A 48 -4.38 -8.87 -11.38
CA SER A 48 -4.21 -10.06 -12.19
C SER A 48 -2.81 -10.12 -12.83
N PRO A 49 -2.32 -11.29 -13.25
CA PRO A 49 -1.04 -11.38 -13.96
C PRO A 49 -0.97 -10.54 -15.24
N GLY A 50 -2.10 -10.25 -15.89
CA GLY A 50 -2.15 -9.32 -17.04
C GLY A 50 -1.85 -7.89 -16.61
N GLU A 51 -2.60 -7.39 -15.62
CA GLU A 51 -2.43 -6.05 -15.07
C GLU A 51 -1.04 -5.83 -14.46
N ILE A 52 -0.47 -6.85 -13.80
CA ILE A 52 0.90 -6.77 -13.27
C ILE A 52 1.92 -6.57 -14.39
N ARG A 53 1.79 -7.28 -15.53
CA ARG A 53 2.70 -7.09 -16.67
C ARG A 53 2.58 -5.68 -17.25
N GLU A 54 1.36 -5.17 -17.37
CA GLU A 54 1.10 -3.80 -17.84
C GLU A 54 1.70 -2.76 -16.89
N MET A 55 1.53 -2.94 -15.57
CA MET A 55 2.10 -2.08 -14.54
C MET A 55 3.64 -2.08 -14.58
N LEU A 56 4.27 -3.27 -14.68
CA LEU A 56 5.73 -3.38 -14.76
C LEU A 56 6.27 -2.74 -16.05
N LYS A 57 5.56 -2.88 -17.17
CA LYS A 57 5.90 -2.20 -18.43
C LYS A 57 5.85 -0.68 -18.25
N LEU A 58 4.79 -0.14 -17.66
CA LEU A 58 4.65 1.28 -17.37
C LEU A 58 5.79 1.78 -16.45
N ALA A 59 6.12 1.01 -15.41
CA ALA A 59 7.19 1.36 -14.48
C ALA A 59 8.55 1.44 -15.19
N ALA A 60 8.85 0.49 -16.07
CA ALA A 60 10.08 0.50 -16.88
C ALA A 60 10.12 1.71 -17.84
N GLU A 61 9.03 1.98 -18.58
CA GLU A 61 8.94 3.08 -19.53
C GLU A 61 9.05 4.47 -18.86
N LYS A 62 8.45 4.61 -17.69
CA LYS A 62 8.45 5.87 -16.91
C LYS A 62 9.60 5.97 -15.91
N LYS A 63 10.47 4.95 -15.86
CA LYS A 63 11.60 4.86 -14.92
C LYS A 63 11.16 5.03 -13.46
N ILE A 64 10.02 4.45 -13.10
CA ILE A 64 9.51 4.46 -11.74
C ILE A 64 10.26 3.39 -10.95
N GLN A 65 10.95 3.81 -9.89
CA GLN A 65 11.70 2.90 -9.02
C GLN A 65 11.19 3.05 -7.58
N PRO A 66 11.08 1.94 -6.83
CA PRO A 66 10.82 2.00 -5.41
C PRO A 66 12.03 2.56 -4.67
N TRP A 67 11.80 3.21 -3.54
CA TRP A 67 12.86 3.53 -2.59
C TRP A 67 13.12 2.32 -1.71
N ILE A 68 14.29 1.71 -1.92
CA ILE A 68 14.68 0.46 -1.27
C ILE A 68 15.91 0.65 -0.39
N GLU A 69 16.00 -0.21 0.61
CA GLU A 69 17.19 -0.45 1.40
C GLU A 69 17.55 -1.92 1.24
N GLU A 70 18.68 -2.19 0.62
CA GLU A 70 19.19 -3.56 0.48
C GLU A 70 19.67 -4.08 1.82
N ARG A 71 19.32 -5.33 2.12
CA ARG A 71 19.72 -6.04 3.34
C ARG A 71 20.26 -7.41 2.93
N SER A 72 21.28 -7.91 3.62
CA SER A 72 21.74 -9.28 3.38
C SER A 72 20.62 -10.26 3.68
N MET A 73 20.49 -11.32 2.86
CA MET A 73 19.56 -12.42 3.16
C MET A 73 19.87 -13.07 4.52
N SER A 74 21.13 -13.02 5.01
CA SER A 74 21.48 -13.50 6.35
C SER A 74 20.81 -12.72 7.48
N ASP A 75 20.44 -11.47 7.22
CA ASP A 75 19.90 -10.55 8.22
C ASP A 75 18.37 -10.52 8.22
N ALA A 76 17.71 -11.47 7.53
CA ALA A 76 16.26 -11.51 7.36
C ALA A 76 15.48 -11.40 8.68
N ASN A 77 15.95 -12.07 9.75
CA ASN A 77 15.30 -12.00 11.06
C ASN A 77 15.33 -10.58 11.64
N GLN A 78 16.48 -9.89 11.55
CA GLN A 78 16.60 -8.52 12.02
C GLN A 78 15.78 -7.55 11.15
N ALA A 79 15.72 -7.80 9.83
CA ALA A 79 14.93 -6.99 8.91
C ALA A 79 13.42 -7.00 9.26
N ILE A 80 12.89 -8.12 9.75
CA ILE A 80 11.50 -8.22 10.23
C ILE A 80 11.28 -7.36 11.48
N VAL A 81 12.17 -7.46 12.48
CA VAL A 81 12.09 -6.65 13.71
C VAL A 81 12.18 -5.15 13.40
N ASP A 82 13.09 -4.77 12.50
CA ASP A 82 13.24 -3.39 12.07
C ASP A 82 12.00 -2.89 11.30
N MET A 83 11.38 -3.75 10.48
CA MET A 83 10.14 -3.43 9.76
C MET A 83 8.97 -3.19 10.70
N GLU A 84 8.79 -4.03 11.71
CA GLU A 84 7.75 -3.85 12.74
C GLU A 84 7.97 -2.56 13.54
N ALA A 85 9.23 -2.23 13.82
CA ALA A 85 9.61 -0.95 14.45
C ALA A 85 9.47 0.27 13.51
N GLY A 86 9.03 0.10 12.26
CA GLY A 86 8.80 1.19 11.30
C GLY A 86 10.08 1.87 10.81
N ARG A 87 11.23 1.20 10.91
CA ARG A 87 12.54 1.74 10.50
C ARG A 87 12.78 1.88 8.99
N PRO A 88 12.24 1.02 8.10
CA PRO A 88 12.51 1.14 6.68
C PRO A 88 11.98 2.45 6.08
N ARG A 89 12.73 3.02 5.13
CA ARG A 89 12.30 4.13 4.27
C ARG A 89 12.54 3.77 2.80
N TYR A 90 11.69 2.99 2.15
CA TYR A 90 10.33 2.55 2.54
C TYR A 90 10.17 1.02 2.47
N ARG A 91 11.12 0.32 1.85
CA ARG A 91 11.04 -1.12 1.61
C ARG A 91 12.42 -1.75 1.80
N TYR A 92 12.53 -2.77 2.64
CA TYR A 92 13.70 -3.65 2.61
C TYR A 92 13.62 -4.63 1.45
N VAL A 93 14.75 -4.82 0.77
CA VAL A 93 14.94 -5.85 -0.26
C VAL A 93 16.07 -6.76 0.21
N LEU A 94 15.75 -8.03 0.45
CA LEU A 94 16.76 -9.02 0.83
C LEU A 94 17.56 -9.42 -0.41
N VAL A 95 18.87 -9.28 -0.34
CA VAL A 95 19.80 -9.56 -1.44
C VAL A 95 20.46 -10.91 -1.21
N ASN A 96 20.40 -11.75 -2.25
CA ASN A 96 21.09 -13.04 -2.24
C ASN A 96 22.51 -12.88 -2.76
N GLU A 97 23.44 -12.61 -1.84
CA GLU A 97 24.85 -12.33 -2.14
C GLU A 97 25.56 -13.46 -2.92
N LYS A 98 25.09 -14.71 -2.83
CA LYS A 98 25.70 -15.87 -3.51
C LYS A 98 25.37 -15.96 -5.01
N HIS A 99 24.45 -15.14 -5.50
CA HIS A 99 23.96 -15.17 -6.88
C HIS A 99 23.92 -13.78 -7.54
N LEU A 100 24.74 -12.85 -7.04
CA LEU A 100 25.08 -11.61 -7.73
C LEU A 100 26.21 -11.84 -8.75
#